data_AF-A0A3B9DS57-F1
#
_entry.id   AF-A0A3B9DS57-F1
#
_cell.length_a   1.000
_cell.length_b   1.000
_cell.length_c   1.000
_cell.angle_alpha   90.00
_cell.angle_beta   90.00
_cell.angle_gamma   90.00
#
_symmetry.space_group_name_H-M   'P 1'
#
loop_
_entity.id
_entity.type
_entity.pdbx_description
1 polymer ?
#
loop_
_entity_poly.entity_id
_entity_poly.type
_entity_poly.pdbx_seq_one_letter_code
_entity_poly.pdbx_strand_id
1 'polypeptide(L)'
;MNTALTVSFALVVSTPLLAQQLRAQESLGGGQCEANVYNCANTPNPLPAAKTVWVEEMTWMDVRDALDAGMTTVLIPTGGMEPNGPWLAAGKHNYVLHANCEAVARQLGDALCAPVIPFVPEGNIEPPSGHMRSPGTISTRQETFEAMLTDVAHSFRMHGFETIIFFGDSGGNQGGQRAVASRLTERWSGSPIVAHIQEYYDYASASQYLEDEHGVIWGEGDNLHDDPTISLNMFIDDPASIRWAERVEAGLATINGVSLADRVKNLELARALVAFRATQTVAAIDAAIENGGTLPLPIRPPRA
;
A
#
# COMPACT_ATOMS: atom_id res chain seq x y z
N MET A 1 73.43 22.34 6.17
CA MET A 1 72.55 21.14 6.07
C MET A 1 71.28 21.59 5.37
N ASN A 2 71.16 21.36 4.06
CA ASN A 2 69.99 21.73 3.27
C ASN A 2 69.10 20.50 3.13
N THR A 3 67.92 20.53 3.76
CA THR A 3 66.88 19.52 3.63
C THR A 3 66.06 19.84 2.38
N ALA A 4 66.17 19.01 1.35
CA ALA A 4 65.31 19.09 0.17
C ALA A 4 63.97 18.41 0.47
N LEU A 5 62.88 19.16 0.34
CA LEU A 5 61.51 18.68 0.47
C LEU A 5 61.05 18.17 -0.90
N THR A 6 60.93 16.85 -1.07
CA THR A 6 60.33 16.24 -2.28
C THR A 6 58.81 16.24 -2.14
N VAL A 7 58.13 17.09 -2.90
CA VAL A 7 56.68 17.06 -3.07
C VAL A 7 56.33 16.06 -4.17
N SER A 8 55.80 14.90 -3.78
CA SER A 8 55.26 13.92 -4.73
C SER A 8 53.88 14.37 -5.21
N PHE A 9 53.80 14.88 -6.44
CA PHE A 9 52.53 15.04 -7.14
C PHE A 9 52.02 13.66 -7.56
N ALA A 10 50.99 13.16 -6.89
CA ALA A 10 50.22 12.02 -7.37
C ALA A 10 49.35 12.51 -8.54
N LEU A 11 49.77 12.25 -9.78
CA LEU A 11 48.89 12.37 -10.94
C LEU A 11 47.77 11.34 -10.79
N VAL A 12 46.56 11.80 -10.53
CA VAL A 12 45.34 11.00 -10.71
C VAL A 12 45.13 10.89 -12.22
N VAL A 13 45.69 9.84 -12.82
CA VAL A 13 45.42 9.50 -14.21
C VAL A 13 44.02 8.91 -14.24
N SER A 14 43.01 9.72 -14.55
CA SER A 14 41.70 9.24 -14.97
C SER A 14 41.90 8.43 -16.25
N THR A 15 41.94 7.10 -16.16
CA THR A 15 42.22 6.25 -17.31
C THR A 15 41.05 6.31 -18.31
N PRO A 16 41.32 6.40 -19.62
CA PRO A 16 40.28 6.41 -20.65
C PRO A 16 39.41 5.14 -20.63
N LEU A 17 39.91 4.04 -20.05
CA LEU A 17 39.13 2.82 -19.82
C LEU A 17 37.93 3.03 -18.91
N LEU A 18 38.08 3.74 -17.78
CA LEU A 18 37.00 3.96 -16.83
C LEU A 18 35.89 4.84 -17.44
N ALA A 19 36.29 5.87 -18.19
CA ALA A 19 35.36 6.72 -18.92
C ALA A 19 34.62 5.95 -20.04
N GLN A 20 35.29 5.01 -20.71
CA GLN A 20 34.69 4.16 -21.75
C GLN A 20 33.77 3.08 -21.15
N GLN A 21 34.06 2.61 -19.93
CA GLN A 21 33.22 1.68 -19.18
C GLN A 21 31.93 2.33 -18.67
N LEU A 22 32.02 3.58 -18.18
CA LEU A 22 30.85 4.39 -17.80
C LEU A 22 29.95 4.72 -19.00
N ARG A 23 30.54 4.99 -20.18
CA ARG A 23 29.80 5.21 -21.43
C ARG A 23 29.02 4.00 -21.94
N ALA A 24 29.43 2.79 -21.55
CA ALA A 24 28.73 1.57 -21.91
C ALA A 24 27.58 1.23 -20.95
N GLN A 25 27.43 1.99 -19.87
CA GLN A 25 26.49 1.72 -18.81
C GLN A 25 25.20 2.53 -19.00
N GLU A 26 24.05 1.87 -18.81
CA GLU A 26 22.75 2.49 -18.96
C GLU A 26 22.53 3.61 -17.94
N SER A 27 21.89 4.70 -18.39
CA SER A 27 21.51 5.83 -17.56
C SER A 27 20.14 5.61 -16.93
N LEU A 28 20.08 5.55 -15.60
CA LEU A 28 18.88 5.43 -14.78
C LEU A 28 18.78 6.60 -13.79
N GLY A 29 17.69 6.66 -13.02
CA GLY A 29 17.53 7.65 -11.95
C GLY A 29 17.21 9.08 -12.39
N GLY A 30 16.87 9.28 -13.67
CA GLY A 30 16.47 10.59 -14.22
C GLY A 30 17.62 11.48 -14.68
N GLY A 31 18.87 11.06 -14.51
CA GLY A 31 20.07 11.76 -15.00
C GLY A 31 20.89 10.92 -16.00
N GLN A 32 22.05 11.43 -16.39
CA GLN A 32 22.97 10.73 -17.31
C GLN A 32 24.15 10.12 -16.53
N CYS A 33 24.44 8.84 -16.78
CA CYS A 33 25.55 8.10 -16.17
C CYS A 33 26.91 8.78 -16.42
N GLU A 34 27.16 9.25 -17.65
CA GLU A 34 28.41 9.94 -18.01
C GLU A 34 28.64 11.22 -17.20
N ALA A 35 27.56 11.87 -16.76
CA ALA A 35 27.62 13.12 -16.00
C ALA A 35 27.75 12.88 -14.49
N ASN A 36 27.20 11.78 -13.98
CA ASN A 36 27.27 11.41 -12.57
C ASN A 36 27.11 9.89 -12.42
N VAL A 37 28.07 9.26 -11.75
CA VAL A 37 28.11 7.79 -11.54
C VAL A 37 26.86 7.27 -10.85
N TYR A 38 26.17 8.07 -10.02
CA TYR A 38 24.92 7.68 -9.38
C TYR A 38 23.71 7.63 -10.32
N ASN A 39 23.89 7.92 -11.61
CA ASN A 39 22.89 7.64 -12.63
C ASN A 39 23.22 6.38 -13.43
N CYS A 40 24.31 5.66 -13.13
CA CYS A 40 24.65 4.44 -13.84
C CYS A 40 23.93 3.24 -13.23
N ALA A 41 23.33 2.40 -14.08
CA ALA A 41 22.42 1.32 -13.67
C ALA A 41 22.98 0.35 -12.62
N ASN A 42 24.29 0.09 -12.64
CA ASN A 42 24.96 -0.88 -11.77
C ASN A 42 25.84 -0.21 -10.72
N THR A 43 25.72 1.11 -10.52
CA THR A 43 26.45 1.78 -9.45
C THR A 43 25.94 1.28 -8.10
N PRO A 44 26.83 0.78 -7.21
CA PRO A 44 26.43 0.37 -5.87
C PRO A 44 25.75 1.53 -5.14
N ASN A 45 24.65 1.22 -4.45
CA ASN A 45 23.95 2.21 -3.64
C ASN A 45 24.88 2.70 -2.51
N PRO A 46 25.11 4.02 -2.38
CA PRO A 46 25.99 4.56 -1.36
C PRO A 46 25.33 4.63 0.03
N LEU A 47 24.03 4.37 0.13
CA LEU A 47 23.25 4.46 1.37
C LEU A 47 23.03 3.06 1.99
N PRO A 48 22.76 2.99 3.31
CA PRO A 48 22.25 1.76 3.92
C PRO A 48 20.92 1.35 3.28
N ALA A 49 20.62 0.04 3.31
CA ALA A 49 19.35 -0.48 2.83
C ALA A 49 18.15 0.27 3.45
N ALA A 50 17.17 0.61 2.61
CA ALA A 50 15.94 1.23 3.04
C ALA A 50 15.22 0.35 4.07
N LYS A 51 14.61 0.99 5.09
CA LYS A 51 13.85 0.30 6.16
C LYS A 51 12.35 0.25 5.90
N THR A 52 11.89 1.11 4.99
CA THR A 52 10.50 1.16 4.54
C THR A 52 10.23 0.07 3.50
N VAL A 53 8.96 -0.29 3.36
CA VAL A 53 8.45 -1.15 2.28
C VAL A 53 7.70 -0.34 1.22
N TRP A 54 7.55 0.98 1.40
CA TRP A 54 6.84 1.87 0.49
C TRP A 54 7.75 2.35 -0.63
N VAL A 55 7.38 2.04 -1.88
CA VAL A 55 8.17 2.38 -3.07
C VAL A 55 8.34 3.90 -3.21
N GLU A 56 7.35 4.71 -2.84
CA GLU A 56 7.44 6.18 -2.87
C GLU A 56 8.40 6.79 -1.84
N GLU A 57 8.79 6.01 -0.83
CA GLU A 57 9.75 6.43 0.20
C GLU A 57 11.17 5.93 -0.09
N MET A 58 11.33 5.13 -1.15
CA MET A 58 12.58 4.54 -1.60
C MET A 58 13.20 5.36 -2.73
N THR A 59 14.54 5.40 -2.79
CA THR A 59 15.23 5.86 -4.01
C THR A 59 15.13 4.81 -5.11
N TRP A 60 15.36 5.18 -6.37
CA TRP A 60 15.38 4.21 -7.47
C TRP A 60 16.43 3.09 -7.26
N MET A 61 17.56 3.41 -6.60
CA MET A 61 18.58 2.43 -6.24
C MET A 61 18.10 1.48 -5.16
N ASP A 62 17.34 1.96 -4.18
CA ASP A 62 16.77 1.10 -3.14
C ASP A 62 15.79 0.10 -3.77
N VAL A 63 14.95 0.55 -4.72
CA VAL A 63 14.01 -0.34 -5.43
C VAL A 63 14.74 -1.38 -6.28
N ARG A 64 15.76 -0.95 -7.03
CA ARG A 64 16.64 -1.87 -7.79
C ARG A 64 17.27 -2.92 -6.87
N ASP A 65 17.90 -2.48 -5.79
CA ASP A 65 18.62 -3.37 -4.89
C ASP A 65 17.66 -4.30 -4.13
N ALA A 66 16.44 -3.86 -3.83
CA ALA A 66 15.39 -4.69 -3.24
C ALA A 66 14.94 -5.80 -4.20
N LEU A 67 14.73 -5.48 -5.48
CA LEU A 67 14.43 -6.47 -6.52
C LEU A 67 15.56 -7.50 -6.66
N ASP A 68 16.81 -7.02 -6.73
CA ASP A 68 18.01 -7.89 -6.80
C ASP A 68 18.15 -8.78 -5.55
N ALA A 69 17.66 -8.32 -4.40
CA ALA A 69 17.62 -9.05 -3.15
C ALA A 69 16.42 -10.00 -3.01
N GLY A 70 15.51 -10.05 -3.99
CA GLY A 70 14.38 -10.97 -4.02
C GLY A 70 13.03 -10.38 -3.59
N MET A 71 12.90 -9.06 -3.47
CA MET A 71 11.60 -8.40 -3.23
C MET A 71 10.79 -8.34 -4.54
N THR A 72 10.29 -9.48 -5.01
CA THR A 72 9.66 -9.63 -6.33
C THR A 72 8.14 -9.49 -6.32
N THR A 73 7.53 -9.33 -5.13
CA THR A 73 6.10 -9.07 -4.98
C THR A 73 5.82 -7.57 -4.82
N VAL A 74 4.81 -7.05 -5.53
CA VAL A 74 4.28 -5.69 -5.30
C VAL A 74 2.82 -5.74 -4.89
N LEU A 75 2.52 -5.02 -3.82
CA LEU A 75 1.21 -4.79 -3.25
C LEU A 75 0.68 -3.43 -3.76
N ILE A 76 -0.48 -3.42 -4.42
CA ILE A 76 -1.13 -2.22 -4.96
C ILE A 76 -2.43 -1.97 -4.18
N PRO A 77 -2.37 -1.23 -3.06
CA PRO A 77 -3.54 -0.88 -2.26
C PRO A 77 -4.39 0.21 -2.94
N THR A 78 -5.71 0.03 -2.97
CA THR A 78 -6.67 1.05 -3.45
C THR A 78 -7.59 1.52 -2.32
N GLY A 79 -7.50 2.79 -1.95
CA GLY A 79 -8.27 3.39 -0.88
C GLY A 79 -9.55 4.06 -1.38
N GLY A 80 -9.72 5.35 -1.10
CA GLY A 80 -10.92 6.10 -1.47
C GLY A 80 -11.08 7.39 -0.69
N MET A 81 -12.05 8.21 -1.12
CA MET A 81 -12.37 9.51 -0.53
C MET A 81 -13.88 9.66 -0.45
N GLU A 82 -14.47 9.46 0.73
CA GLU A 82 -15.92 9.29 0.92
C GLU A 82 -16.41 9.82 2.28
N PRO A 83 -17.73 10.05 2.49
CA PRO A 83 -18.25 10.47 3.78
C PRO A 83 -18.25 9.29 4.78
N ASN A 84 -17.75 9.55 5.99
CA ASN A 84 -17.55 8.55 7.04
C ASN A 84 -18.12 8.99 8.39
N GLY A 85 -19.18 9.79 8.35
CA GLY A 85 -19.68 10.50 9.52
C GLY A 85 -18.82 11.72 9.88
N PRO A 86 -18.99 12.28 11.10
CA PRO A 86 -18.38 13.56 11.48
C PRO A 86 -16.99 13.42 12.15
N TRP A 87 -16.56 12.18 12.40
CA TRP A 87 -15.36 11.86 13.17
C TRP A 87 -14.14 11.62 12.30
N LEU A 88 -14.33 10.86 11.22
CA LEU A 88 -13.23 10.38 10.40
C LEU A 88 -12.85 11.38 9.31
N ALA A 89 -11.58 11.40 8.97
CA ALA A 89 -11.11 12.01 7.73
C ALA A 89 -11.83 11.37 6.53
N ALA A 90 -12.12 12.17 5.49
CA ALA A 90 -12.75 11.67 4.28
C ALA A 90 -11.91 10.59 3.57
N GLY A 91 -10.59 10.57 3.82
CA GLY A 91 -9.66 9.56 3.31
C GLY A 91 -9.48 8.32 4.19
N LYS A 92 -10.47 7.96 5.05
CA LYS A 92 -10.47 6.78 5.94
C LYS A 92 -9.69 5.59 5.39
N HIS A 93 -10.03 5.16 4.18
CA HIS A 93 -9.45 3.99 3.52
C HIS A 93 -7.95 4.08 3.30
N ASN A 94 -7.42 5.29 3.08
CA ASN A 94 -6.00 5.49 2.82
C ASN A 94 -5.18 5.29 4.10
N TYR A 95 -5.67 5.77 5.25
CA TYR A 95 -5.05 5.54 6.56
C TYR A 95 -5.08 4.05 6.93
N VAL A 96 -6.23 3.39 6.68
CA VAL A 96 -6.37 1.94 6.90
C VAL A 96 -5.34 1.17 6.05
N LEU A 97 -5.23 1.47 4.75
CA LEU A 97 -4.32 0.76 3.86
C LEU A 97 -2.84 1.10 4.11
N HIS A 98 -2.51 2.28 4.62
CA HIS A 98 -1.14 2.61 5.00
C HIS A 98 -0.66 1.69 6.14
N ALA A 99 -1.43 1.51 7.21
CA ALA A 99 -1.05 0.57 8.26
C ALA A 99 -1.04 -0.89 7.79
N ASN A 100 -2.03 -1.31 7.00
CA ASN A 100 -2.22 -2.72 6.65
C ASN A 100 -1.28 -3.18 5.53
N CYS A 101 -1.00 -2.36 4.52
CA CYS A 101 -0.07 -2.76 3.45
C CYS A 101 1.32 -3.00 4.03
N GLU A 102 1.81 -2.12 4.90
CA GLU A 102 3.11 -2.30 5.54
C GLU A 102 3.16 -3.61 6.34
N ALA A 103 2.13 -3.90 7.14
CA ALA A 103 2.07 -5.12 7.92
C ALA A 103 2.06 -6.38 7.03
N VAL A 104 1.30 -6.38 5.93
CA VAL A 104 1.24 -7.49 4.96
C VAL A 104 2.60 -7.67 4.28
N ALA A 105 3.18 -6.59 3.75
CA ALA A 105 4.46 -6.64 3.03
C ALA A 105 5.59 -7.18 3.92
N ARG A 106 5.66 -6.71 5.17
CA ARG A 106 6.65 -7.19 6.15
C ARG A 106 6.43 -8.66 6.54
N GLN A 107 5.19 -9.12 6.60
CA GLN A 107 4.87 -10.50 6.94
C GLN A 107 5.16 -11.47 5.78
N LEU A 108 4.95 -11.05 4.53
CA LEU A 108 5.37 -11.81 3.33
C LEU A 108 6.90 -11.93 3.26
N GLY A 109 7.61 -10.83 3.49
CA GLY A 109 9.08 -10.79 3.53
C GLY A 109 9.76 -10.65 2.17
N ASP A 110 9.01 -10.71 1.06
CA ASP A 110 9.46 -10.55 -0.33
C ASP A 110 8.65 -9.48 -1.10
N ALA A 111 7.97 -8.60 -0.38
CA ALA A 111 6.99 -7.67 -0.93
C ALA A 111 7.27 -6.20 -0.62
N LEU A 112 6.94 -5.34 -1.59
CA LEU A 112 6.89 -3.88 -1.45
C LEU A 112 5.47 -3.35 -1.65
N CYS A 113 5.15 -2.24 -1.00
CA CYS A 113 3.91 -1.49 -1.18
C CYS A 113 4.11 -0.41 -2.25
N ALA A 114 3.28 -0.43 -3.28
CA ALA A 114 3.06 0.71 -4.16
C ALA A 114 2.28 1.80 -3.41
N PRO A 115 2.32 3.06 -3.89
CA PRO A 115 1.54 4.13 -3.29
C PRO A 115 0.06 3.78 -3.23
N VAL A 116 -0.58 4.10 -2.10
CA VAL A 116 -2.04 3.95 -1.99
C VAL A 116 -2.71 4.78 -3.07
N ILE A 117 -3.56 4.13 -3.86
CA ILE A 117 -4.35 4.81 -4.90
C ILE A 117 -5.62 5.37 -4.25
N PRO A 118 -5.75 6.70 -4.07
CA PRO A 118 -6.87 7.28 -3.33
C PRO A 118 -8.07 7.59 -4.22
N PHE A 119 -7.91 7.52 -5.54
CA PHE A 119 -8.92 7.91 -6.52
C PHE A 119 -9.59 6.67 -7.10
N VAL A 120 -10.81 6.42 -6.64
CA VAL A 120 -11.56 5.20 -6.94
C VAL A 120 -13.02 5.51 -7.29
N PRO A 121 -13.81 4.54 -7.78
CA PRO A 121 -15.23 4.74 -8.01
C PRO A 121 -16.03 4.87 -6.70
N GLU A 122 -16.52 6.08 -6.42
CA GLU A 122 -17.33 6.41 -5.22
C GLU A 122 -18.78 6.80 -5.58
N GLY A 123 -19.18 6.52 -6.82
CA GLY A 123 -20.47 6.89 -7.41
C GLY A 123 -20.34 7.73 -8.68
N ASN A 124 -21.46 8.01 -9.33
CA ASN A 124 -21.47 8.82 -10.55
C ASN A 124 -21.10 10.26 -10.23
N ILE A 125 -20.31 10.88 -11.10
CA ILE A 125 -19.94 12.30 -10.99
C ILE A 125 -21.13 13.18 -11.42
N GLU A 126 -21.77 12.86 -12.55
CA GLU A 126 -22.89 13.62 -13.10
C GLU A 126 -24.00 12.69 -13.64
N PRO A 127 -25.26 12.82 -13.16
CA PRO A 127 -25.60 13.47 -11.90
C PRO A 127 -24.98 12.72 -10.69
N PRO A 128 -24.67 13.41 -9.58
CA PRO A 128 -24.06 12.77 -8.41
C PRO A 128 -24.87 11.60 -7.86
N SER A 129 -24.23 10.45 -7.63
CA SER A 129 -24.84 9.26 -7.02
C SER A 129 -23.92 8.63 -5.97
N GLY A 130 -24.41 7.66 -5.18
CA GLY A 130 -23.57 7.02 -4.14
C GLY A 130 -23.02 8.02 -3.13
N HIS A 131 -21.72 7.91 -2.83
CA HIS A 131 -20.98 8.80 -1.94
C HIS A 131 -20.73 10.17 -2.58
N MET A 132 -20.68 10.28 -3.92
CA MET A 132 -20.50 11.56 -4.65
C MET A 132 -21.58 12.62 -4.37
N ARG A 133 -22.69 12.23 -3.72
CA ARG A 133 -23.68 13.18 -3.21
C ARG A 133 -23.17 14.01 -2.02
N SER A 134 -22.08 13.60 -1.39
CA SER A 134 -21.52 14.25 -0.21
C SER A 134 -20.32 15.13 -0.58
N PRO A 135 -20.19 16.32 0.02
CA PRO A 135 -19.02 17.18 -0.19
C PRO A 135 -17.72 16.48 0.24
N GLY A 136 -16.67 16.68 -0.54
CA GLY A 136 -15.34 16.12 -0.28
C GLY A 136 -15.09 14.74 -0.91
N THR A 137 -16.13 14.05 -1.38
CA THR A 137 -15.97 12.82 -2.17
C THR A 137 -15.31 13.12 -3.51
N ILE A 138 -14.32 12.31 -3.87
CA ILE A 138 -13.68 12.35 -5.19
C ILE A 138 -13.89 10.98 -5.83
N SER A 139 -14.67 10.92 -6.90
CA SER A 139 -14.92 9.68 -7.65
C SER A 139 -14.23 9.70 -8.99
N THR A 140 -13.67 8.57 -9.37
CA THR A 140 -13.26 8.26 -10.74
C THR A 140 -14.31 7.41 -11.43
N ARG A 141 -14.46 7.57 -12.75
CA ARG A 141 -15.24 6.61 -13.55
C ARG A 141 -14.56 5.25 -13.52
N GLN A 142 -15.35 4.17 -13.61
CA GLN A 142 -14.85 2.79 -13.59
C GLN A 142 -13.75 2.57 -14.63
N GLU A 143 -13.94 3.05 -15.86
CA GLU A 143 -12.95 2.89 -16.93
C GLU A 143 -11.64 3.65 -16.67
N THR A 144 -11.71 4.76 -15.93
CA THR A 144 -10.51 5.54 -15.56
C THR A 144 -9.73 4.82 -14.46
N PHE A 145 -10.45 4.28 -13.46
CA PHE A 145 -9.86 3.47 -12.40
C PHE A 145 -9.15 2.22 -12.97
N GLU A 146 -9.83 1.45 -13.82
CA GLU A 146 -9.24 0.26 -14.42
C GLU A 146 -8.06 0.56 -15.35
N ALA A 147 -8.11 1.65 -16.11
CA ALA A 147 -6.99 2.09 -16.93
C ALA A 147 -5.77 2.45 -16.08
N MET A 148 -5.98 3.20 -14.98
CA MET A 148 -4.92 3.54 -14.04
C MET A 148 -4.30 2.29 -13.40
N LEU A 149 -5.11 1.35 -12.89
CA LEU A 149 -4.61 0.09 -12.33
C LEU A 149 -3.81 -0.72 -13.36
N THR A 150 -4.26 -0.73 -14.61
CA THR A 150 -3.56 -1.39 -15.72
C THR A 150 -2.17 -0.81 -15.93
N ASP A 151 -2.06 0.52 -15.97
CA ASP A 151 -0.78 1.22 -16.21
C ASP A 151 0.17 1.08 -15.01
N VAL A 152 -0.35 1.15 -13.78
CA VAL A 152 0.44 0.94 -12.55
C VAL A 152 1.01 -0.47 -12.51
N ALA A 153 0.18 -1.50 -12.67
CA ALA A 153 0.63 -2.89 -12.68
C ALA A 153 1.61 -3.17 -13.83
N HIS A 154 1.34 -2.60 -15.02
CA HIS A 154 2.24 -2.77 -16.14
C HIS A 154 3.61 -2.14 -15.89
N SER A 155 3.66 -0.99 -15.20
CA SER A 155 4.92 -0.35 -14.81
C SER A 155 5.75 -1.27 -13.90
N PHE A 156 5.14 -1.87 -12.89
CA PHE A 156 5.84 -2.82 -12.01
C PHE A 156 6.29 -4.09 -12.75
N ARG A 157 5.46 -4.63 -13.64
CA ARG A 157 5.89 -5.72 -14.53
C ARG A 157 7.14 -5.35 -15.33
N MET A 158 7.19 -4.13 -15.89
CA MET A 158 8.34 -3.68 -16.68
C MET A 158 9.61 -3.49 -15.84
N HIS A 159 9.47 -3.24 -14.53
CA HIS A 159 10.59 -3.20 -13.59
C HIS A 159 11.06 -4.58 -13.11
N GLY A 160 10.34 -5.66 -13.46
CA GLY A 160 10.75 -7.04 -13.13
C GLY A 160 10.05 -7.67 -11.93
N PHE A 161 8.99 -7.07 -11.39
CA PHE A 161 8.17 -7.71 -10.37
C PHE A 161 7.45 -8.96 -10.94
N GLU A 162 7.44 -10.04 -10.17
CA GLU A 162 6.96 -11.37 -10.57
C GLU A 162 5.56 -11.69 -10.04
N THR A 163 5.13 -10.99 -8.99
CA THR A 163 3.81 -11.11 -8.38
C THR A 163 3.23 -9.71 -8.14
N ILE A 164 2.03 -9.46 -8.67
CA ILE A 164 1.34 -8.17 -8.59
C ILE A 164 -0.03 -8.38 -7.93
N ILE A 165 -0.20 -7.79 -6.75
CA ILE A 165 -1.37 -8.02 -5.90
C ILE A 165 -2.18 -6.74 -5.75
N PHE A 166 -3.46 -6.77 -6.12
CA PHE A 166 -4.42 -5.71 -5.81
C PHE A 166 -5.22 -6.08 -4.57
N PHE A 167 -5.41 -5.14 -3.65
CA PHE A 167 -6.43 -5.23 -2.59
C PHE A 167 -6.90 -3.83 -2.22
N GLY A 168 -8.10 -3.72 -1.66
CA GLY A 168 -8.74 -2.42 -1.49
C GLY A 168 -9.69 -2.37 -0.32
N ASP A 169 -9.83 -1.18 0.25
CA ASP A 169 -10.60 -0.93 1.47
C ASP A 169 -11.95 -0.23 1.21
N SER A 170 -12.30 0.03 -0.06
CA SER A 170 -13.63 0.52 -0.47
C SER A 170 -14.38 -0.50 -1.32
N GLY A 171 -15.70 -0.55 -1.15
CA GLY A 171 -16.58 -1.49 -1.84
C GLY A 171 -16.64 -1.25 -3.36
N GLY A 172 -16.52 0.01 -3.81
CA GLY A 172 -16.50 0.37 -5.22
C GLY A 172 -15.27 -0.16 -5.99
N ASN A 173 -14.21 -0.53 -5.27
CA ASN A 173 -12.92 -0.90 -5.86
C ASN A 173 -12.90 -2.35 -6.33
N GLN A 174 -13.59 -3.22 -5.59
CA GLN A 174 -13.42 -4.68 -5.65
C GLN A 174 -13.64 -5.25 -7.06
N GLY A 175 -14.70 -4.80 -7.73
CA GLY A 175 -15.03 -5.26 -9.08
C GLY A 175 -13.97 -4.87 -10.11
N GLY A 176 -13.47 -3.62 -10.06
CA GLY A 176 -12.44 -3.12 -10.97
C GLY A 176 -11.10 -3.80 -10.78
N GLN A 177 -10.68 -4.01 -9.52
CA GLN A 177 -9.46 -4.72 -9.19
C GLN A 177 -9.48 -6.15 -9.73
N ARG A 178 -10.57 -6.90 -9.48
CA ARG A 178 -10.76 -8.25 -10.03
C ARG A 178 -10.70 -8.25 -11.56
N ALA A 179 -11.42 -7.33 -12.21
CA ALA A 179 -11.50 -7.29 -13.67
C ALA A 179 -10.11 -7.02 -14.30
N VAL A 180 -9.34 -6.09 -13.73
CA VAL A 180 -7.98 -5.79 -14.16
C VAL A 180 -7.05 -6.98 -13.90
N ALA A 181 -7.09 -7.58 -12.72
CA ALA A 181 -6.28 -8.75 -12.38
C ALA A 181 -6.51 -9.89 -13.39
N SER A 182 -7.77 -10.28 -13.63
CA SER A 182 -8.10 -11.33 -14.61
C SER A 182 -7.61 -11.00 -16.02
N ARG A 183 -7.81 -9.76 -16.48
CA ARG A 183 -7.38 -9.31 -17.82
C ARG A 183 -5.85 -9.34 -17.97
N LEU A 184 -5.13 -8.94 -16.95
CA LEU A 184 -3.66 -8.93 -16.98
C LEU A 184 -3.08 -10.34 -16.88
N THR A 185 -3.64 -11.20 -16.04
CA THR A 185 -3.26 -12.63 -15.99
C THR A 185 -3.43 -13.29 -17.35
N GLU A 186 -4.56 -13.07 -18.04
CA GLU A 186 -4.77 -13.57 -19.40
C GLU A 186 -3.76 -12.96 -20.39
N ARG A 187 -3.63 -11.62 -20.41
CA ARG A 187 -2.75 -10.91 -21.33
C ARG A 187 -1.28 -11.31 -21.20
N TRP A 188 -0.84 -11.59 -19.99
CA TRP A 188 0.55 -11.94 -19.67
C TRP A 188 0.77 -13.45 -19.55
N SER A 189 -0.23 -14.26 -19.92
CA SER A 189 -0.15 -15.73 -19.89
C SER A 189 0.28 -16.27 -18.51
N GLY A 190 -0.18 -15.62 -17.44
CA GLY A 190 0.12 -15.99 -16.06
C GLY A 190 1.51 -15.60 -15.54
N SER A 191 2.31 -14.82 -16.29
CA SER A 191 3.63 -14.37 -15.84
C SER A 191 3.87 -12.88 -16.17
N PRO A 192 3.93 -11.99 -15.15
CA PRO A 192 3.84 -12.24 -13.71
C PRO A 192 2.47 -12.74 -13.26
N ILE A 193 2.38 -13.27 -12.03
CA ILE A 193 1.09 -13.57 -11.39
C ILE A 193 0.40 -12.24 -11.08
N VAL A 194 -0.89 -12.13 -11.43
CA VAL A 194 -1.72 -10.98 -11.07
C VAL A 194 -2.98 -11.44 -10.34
N ALA A 195 -3.20 -10.90 -9.15
CA ALA A 195 -4.34 -11.30 -8.32
C ALA A 195 -5.02 -10.11 -7.65
N HIS A 196 -6.34 -10.21 -7.48
CA HIS A 196 -7.10 -9.40 -6.55
C HIS A 196 -7.39 -10.21 -5.28
N ILE A 197 -7.13 -9.64 -4.11
CA ILE A 197 -7.39 -10.25 -2.81
C ILE A 197 -8.67 -9.66 -2.24
N GLN A 198 -9.78 -10.32 -2.57
CA GLN A 198 -11.13 -9.96 -2.12
C GLN A 198 -11.34 -10.23 -0.62
N GLU A 199 -10.57 -11.15 -0.04
CA GLU A 199 -10.62 -11.57 1.36
C GLU A 199 -10.21 -10.44 2.31
N TYR A 200 -9.38 -9.49 1.84
CA TYR A 200 -8.98 -8.32 2.65
C TYR A 200 -10.16 -7.47 3.11
N TYR A 201 -11.25 -7.42 2.31
CA TYR A 201 -12.41 -6.59 2.60
C TYR A 201 -13.41 -7.22 3.59
N ASP A 202 -13.01 -8.29 4.29
CA ASP A 202 -13.81 -8.97 5.31
C ASP A 202 -13.74 -8.27 6.68
N TYR A 203 -14.47 -7.17 6.80
CA TYR A 203 -14.63 -6.46 8.08
C TYR A 203 -15.41 -7.27 9.14
N ALA A 204 -16.20 -8.26 8.73
CA ALA A 204 -16.97 -9.06 9.67
C ALA A 204 -16.03 -9.94 10.51
N SER A 205 -15.10 -10.64 9.86
CA SER A 205 -14.08 -11.43 10.57
C SER A 205 -13.17 -10.56 11.43
N ALA A 206 -12.82 -9.36 10.97
CA ALA A 206 -12.02 -8.41 11.74
C ALA A 206 -12.71 -7.91 13.01
N SER A 207 -14.03 -7.64 12.94
CA SER A 207 -14.82 -7.23 14.09
C SER A 207 -15.03 -8.38 15.07
N GLN A 208 -15.30 -9.59 14.54
CA GLN A 208 -15.43 -10.80 15.33
C GLN A 208 -14.13 -11.13 16.09
N TYR A 209 -12.97 -10.95 15.47
CA TYR A 209 -11.68 -11.11 16.14
C TYR A 209 -11.53 -10.20 17.38
N LEU A 210 -11.98 -8.94 17.29
CA LEU A 210 -11.94 -8.03 18.43
C LEU A 210 -12.88 -8.44 19.56
N GLU A 211 -14.04 -9.03 19.24
CA GLU A 211 -14.96 -9.61 20.23
C GLU A 211 -14.34 -10.81 20.93
N ASP A 212 -13.96 -11.81 20.12
CA ASP A 212 -13.59 -13.14 20.60
C ASP A 212 -12.25 -13.12 21.35
N GLU A 213 -11.26 -12.38 20.85
CA GLU A 213 -9.89 -12.41 21.36
C GLU A 213 -9.56 -11.25 22.29
N HIS A 214 -10.28 -10.12 22.19
CA HIS A 214 -9.99 -8.90 22.97
C HIS A 214 -11.15 -8.41 23.83
N GLY A 215 -12.29 -9.10 23.82
CA GLY A 215 -13.44 -8.79 24.65
C GLY A 215 -14.04 -7.41 24.36
N VAL A 216 -13.93 -6.93 23.12
CA VAL A 216 -14.64 -5.72 22.68
C VAL A 216 -16.14 -6.02 22.67
N ILE A 217 -16.91 -5.21 23.38
CA ILE A 217 -18.37 -5.36 23.47
C ILE A 217 -19.00 -4.23 22.68
N TRP A 218 -19.63 -4.55 21.55
CA TRP A 218 -20.38 -3.57 20.76
C TRP A 218 -21.70 -3.24 21.44
N GLY A 219 -22.00 -1.94 21.49
CA GLY A 219 -23.30 -1.43 21.90
C GLY A 219 -24.26 -1.28 20.71
N GLU A 220 -25.28 -0.45 20.90
CA GLU A 220 -26.15 -0.01 19.80
C GLU A 220 -25.31 0.73 18.75
N GLY A 221 -25.57 0.44 17.47
CA GLY A 221 -24.87 1.08 16.38
C GLY A 221 -25.28 2.55 16.24
N ASP A 222 -24.30 3.44 16.08
CA ASP A 222 -24.55 4.87 15.89
C ASP A 222 -25.08 5.19 14.47
N ASN A 223 -25.23 4.15 13.63
CA ASN A 223 -25.71 4.25 12.24
C ASN A 223 -24.87 5.22 11.40
N LEU A 224 -23.55 5.22 11.65
CA LEU A 224 -22.56 5.95 10.89
C LEU A 224 -21.81 5.00 9.95
N HIS A 225 -21.17 5.57 8.94
CA HIS A 225 -20.21 4.84 8.10
C HIS A 225 -18.83 4.79 8.76
N ASP A 226 -18.83 4.38 10.02
CA ASP A 226 -17.71 4.25 10.96
C ASP A 226 -18.10 3.20 12.01
N ASP A 227 -17.11 2.50 12.54
CA ASP A 227 -17.22 1.56 13.63
C ASP A 227 -15.88 1.48 14.40
N PRO A 228 -15.85 0.88 15.60
CA PRO A 228 -14.60 0.70 16.31
C PRO A 228 -13.49 -0.05 15.53
N THR A 229 -13.82 -1.02 14.67
CA THR A 229 -12.82 -1.73 13.85
C THR A 229 -12.11 -0.75 12.92
N ILE A 230 -12.86 0.07 12.18
CA ILE A 230 -12.35 1.11 11.29
C ILE A 230 -11.54 2.13 12.10
N SER A 231 -12.13 2.69 13.14
CA SER A 231 -11.53 3.74 13.96
C SER A 231 -10.20 3.29 14.56
N LEU A 232 -10.11 2.06 15.09
CA LEU A 232 -8.87 1.48 15.60
C LEU A 232 -7.82 1.31 14.50
N ASN A 233 -8.22 0.83 13.32
CA ASN A 233 -7.30 0.60 12.21
C ASN A 233 -6.71 1.93 11.68
N MET A 234 -7.49 3.02 11.67
CA MET A 234 -6.98 4.36 11.39
C MET A 234 -6.11 4.90 12.54
N PHE A 235 -6.42 4.54 13.78
CA PHE A 235 -5.77 5.06 14.99
C PHE A 235 -4.27 4.74 15.05
N ILE A 236 -3.89 3.54 14.62
CA ILE A 236 -2.48 3.11 14.64
C ILE A 236 -1.63 3.89 13.64
N ASP A 237 -2.24 4.34 12.56
CA ASP A 237 -1.59 5.15 11.54
C ASP A 237 -1.46 6.59 12.01
N ASP A 238 -2.60 7.24 12.28
CA ASP A 238 -2.63 8.61 12.80
C ASP A 238 -3.90 8.82 13.65
N PRO A 239 -3.79 8.99 14.98
CA PRO A 239 -4.95 9.32 15.83
C PRO A 239 -5.71 10.59 15.41
N ALA A 240 -5.06 11.55 14.73
CA ALA A 240 -5.73 12.75 14.24
C ALA A 240 -6.69 12.44 13.08
N SER A 241 -6.50 11.34 12.35
CA SER A 241 -7.38 10.91 11.26
C SER A 241 -8.80 10.57 11.72
N ILE A 242 -8.99 10.30 13.01
CA ILE A 242 -10.31 10.08 13.63
C ILE A 242 -10.76 11.26 14.50
N ARG A 243 -10.05 12.41 14.41
CA ARG A 243 -10.22 13.60 15.27
C ARG A 243 -10.20 13.25 16.75
N TRP A 244 -9.29 12.35 17.15
CA TRP A 244 -9.33 11.73 18.47
C TRP A 244 -9.26 12.75 19.61
N ALA A 245 -8.35 13.71 19.53
CA ALA A 245 -8.14 14.69 20.60
C ALA A 245 -9.41 15.55 20.82
N GLU A 246 -10.02 16.03 19.74
CA GLU A 246 -11.24 16.81 19.76
C GLU A 246 -12.44 15.97 20.25
N ARG A 247 -12.51 14.70 19.86
CA ARG A 247 -13.53 13.78 20.36
C ARG A 247 -13.39 13.54 21.86
N VAL A 248 -12.16 13.38 22.37
CA VAL A 248 -11.93 13.22 23.81
C VAL A 248 -12.32 14.49 24.56
N GLU A 249 -11.88 15.66 24.10
CA GLU A 249 -12.23 16.95 24.70
C GLU A 249 -13.74 17.19 24.75
N ALA A 250 -14.45 16.83 23.68
CA ALA A 250 -15.90 16.99 23.58
C ALA A 250 -16.70 15.89 24.31
N GLY A 251 -16.06 14.86 24.85
CA GLY A 251 -16.76 13.69 25.41
C GLY A 251 -17.46 12.82 24.36
N LEU A 252 -16.98 12.85 23.12
CA LEU A 252 -17.50 12.16 21.93
C LEU A 252 -16.55 11.07 21.40
N ALA A 253 -15.58 10.64 22.20
CA ALA A 253 -14.66 9.55 21.89
C ALA A 253 -15.29 8.17 22.14
N THR A 254 -16.49 7.96 21.61
CA THR A 254 -17.20 6.68 21.61
C THR A 254 -17.77 6.45 20.22
N ILE A 255 -17.82 5.19 19.77
CA ILE A 255 -18.51 4.78 18.55
C ILE A 255 -19.09 3.38 18.76
N ASN A 256 -20.35 3.16 18.41
CA ASN A 256 -21.08 1.91 18.61
C ASN A 256 -20.95 1.36 20.04
N GLY A 257 -21.06 2.24 21.05
CA GLY A 257 -20.91 1.89 22.47
C GLY A 257 -19.49 1.59 22.95
N VAL A 258 -18.48 1.55 22.07
CA VAL A 258 -17.08 1.30 22.44
C VAL A 258 -16.36 2.62 22.67
N SER A 259 -15.77 2.78 23.85
CA SER A 259 -14.95 3.95 24.17
C SER A 259 -13.60 3.90 23.47
N LEU A 260 -13.27 4.98 22.79
CA LEU A 260 -11.97 5.27 22.19
C LEU A 260 -11.18 6.31 23.01
N ALA A 261 -11.54 6.58 24.26
CA ALA A 261 -10.86 7.62 25.05
C ALA A 261 -9.46 7.21 25.55
N ASP A 262 -9.21 5.92 25.79
CA ASP A 262 -7.91 5.43 26.26
C ASP A 262 -6.95 5.19 25.10
N ARG A 263 -6.01 6.12 24.92
CA ARG A 263 -5.01 6.06 23.84
C ARG A 263 -4.16 4.80 23.87
N VAL A 264 -3.72 4.35 25.05
CA VAL A 264 -2.78 3.23 25.16
C VAL A 264 -3.51 1.94 24.80
N LYS A 265 -4.68 1.73 25.39
CA LYS A 265 -5.53 0.57 25.10
C LYS A 265 -5.89 0.49 23.62
N ASN A 266 -6.26 1.62 23.00
CA ASN A 266 -6.61 1.63 21.58
C ASN A 266 -5.43 1.32 20.67
N LEU A 267 -4.22 1.78 20.98
CA LEU A 267 -3.02 1.43 20.21
C LEU A 267 -2.68 -0.06 20.32
N GLU A 268 -2.95 -0.69 21.47
CA GLU A 268 -2.78 -2.13 21.65
C GLU A 268 -3.79 -2.92 20.81
N LEU A 269 -5.07 -2.56 20.88
CA LEU A 269 -6.13 -3.17 20.07
C LEU A 269 -5.89 -2.99 18.57
N ALA A 270 -5.49 -1.78 18.16
CA ALA A 270 -5.21 -1.46 16.77
C ALA A 270 -4.01 -2.25 16.21
N ARG A 271 -2.94 -2.43 17.00
CA ARG A 271 -1.83 -3.32 16.62
C ARG A 271 -2.28 -4.76 16.44
N ALA A 272 -3.09 -5.28 17.36
CA ALA A 272 -3.60 -6.65 17.26
C ALA A 272 -4.51 -6.83 16.03
N LEU A 273 -5.37 -5.85 15.75
CA LEU A 273 -6.24 -5.82 14.59
C LEU A 273 -5.45 -5.83 13.27
N VAL A 274 -4.46 -4.95 13.13
CA VAL A 274 -3.60 -4.90 11.92
C VAL A 274 -2.85 -6.23 11.73
N ALA A 275 -2.32 -6.82 12.80
CA ALA A 275 -1.63 -8.11 12.73
C ALA A 275 -2.55 -9.26 12.30
N PHE A 276 -3.78 -9.28 12.82
CA PHE A 276 -4.81 -10.25 12.39
C PHE A 276 -5.14 -10.08 10.91
N ARG A 277 -5.45 -8.86 10.47
CA ARG A 277 -5.77 -8.58 9.07
C ARG A 277 -4.61 -8.91 8.13
N ALA A 278 -3.38 -8.59 8.54
CA ALA A 278 -2.19 -8.95 7.78
C ALA A 278 -2.08 -10.46 7.59
N THR A 279 -2.26 -11.24 8.66
CA THR A 279 -2.19 -12.71 8.63
C THR A 279 -3.23 -13.31 7.67
N GLN A 280 -4.47 -12.82 7.72
CA GLN A 280 -5.52 -13.30 6.79
C GLN A 280 -5.21 -12.94 5.34
N THR A 281 -4.67 -11.73 5.12
CA THR A 281 -4.35 -11.24 3.78
C THR A 281 -3.17 -12.00 3.18
N VAL A 282 -2.13 -12.29 3.97
CA VAL A 282 -0.99 -13.14 3.55
C VAL A 282 -1.49 -14.52 3.14
N ALA A 283 -2.32 -15.17 3.96
CA ALA A 283 -2.88 -16.47 3.62
C ALA A 283 -3.69 -16.45 2.30
N ALA A 284 -4.44 -15.36 2.06
CA ALA A 284 -5.18 -15.19 0.80
C ALA A 284 -4.26 -14.91 -0.40
N ILE A 285 -3.16 -14.18 -0.19
CA ILE A 285 -2.12 -13.96 -1.22
C ILE A 285 -1.46 -15.28 -1.59
N ASP A 286 -1.04 -16.07 -0.61
CA ASP A 286 -0.44 -17.40 -0.84
C ASP A 286 -1.38 -18.31 -1.63
N ALA A 287 -2.66 -18.37 -1.23
CA ALA A 287 -3.66 -19.14 -1.95
C ALA A 287 -3.89 -18.64 -3.39
N ALA A 288 -3.85 -17.32 -3.62
CA ALA A 288 -3.97 -16.76 -4.96
C ALA A 288 -2.74 -17.06 -5.82
N ILE A 289 -1.54 -17.05 -5.25
CA ILE A 289 -0.29 -17.45 -5.93
C ILE A 289 -0.37 -18.93 -6.33
N GLU A 290 -0.77 -19.82 -5.42
CA GLU A 290 -0.96 -21.24 -5.70
C GLU A 290 -2.01 -21.49 -6.81
N ASN A 291 -3.05 -20.66 -6.85
CA ASN A 291 -4.09 -20.70 -7.89
C ASN A 291 -3.64 -20.07 -9.23
N GLY A 292 -2.49 -19.39 -9.28
CA GLY A 292 -2.00 -18.69 -10.48
C GLY A 292 -2.74 -17.38 -10.77
N GLY A 293 -3.36 -16.76 -9.76
CA GLY A 293 -4.10 -15.52 -9.87
C GLY A 293 -5.30 -15.45 -8.93
N THR A 294 -6.16 -14.45 -9.13
CA THR A 294 -7.36 -14.19 -8.32
C THR A 294 -8.18 -15.48 -8.06
N LEU A 295 -8.42 -15.81 -6.79
CA LEU A 295 -9.28 -16.93 -6.39
C LEU A 295 -10.69 -16.78 -6.96
N PRO A 296 -11.49 -17.86 -7.11
CA PRO A 296 -12.91 -17.72 -7.44
C PRO A 296 -13.68 -16.88 -6.41
N LEU A 297 -14.82 -16.30 -6.80
CA LEU A 297 -15.67 -15.62 -5.83
C LEU A 297 -16.15 -16.63 -4.76
N PRO A 298 -16.25 -16.22 -3.48
CA PRO A 298 -16.80 -17.09 -2.46
C PRO A 298 -18.24 -17.43 -2.83
N ILE A 299 -18.62 -18.70 -2.69
CA ILE A 299 -20.02 -19.12 -2.84
C ILE A 299 -20.78 -18.54 -1.65
N ARG A 300 -21.43 -17.38 -1.83
CA ARG A 300 -22.32 -16.83 -0.82
C ARG A 300 -23.62 -17.61 -0.83
N PRO A 301 -24.10 -18.11 0.33
CA PRO A 301 -25.48 -18.60 0.40
C PRO A 301 -26.43 -17.47 -0.01
N PRO A 302 -27.58 -17.77 -0.64
CA PRO A 302 -28.57 -16.76 -0.99
C PRO A 302 -28.94 -15.97 0.27
N ARG A 303 -28.97 -14.64 0.17
CA ARG A 303 -29.47 -13.79 1.26
C ARG A 303 -30.92 -14.19 1.52
N ALA A 304 -31.22 -14.59 2.75
CA ALA A 304 -32.58 -14.84 3.24
C ALA A 304 -33.40 -13.54 3.24
#